data_AF-A0A821Z1T8-F1
#
_entry.id   AF-A0A821Z1T8-F1
#
_cell.length_a   1.000
_cell.length_b   1.000
_cell.length_c   1.000
_cell.angle_alpha   90.00
_cell.angle_beta   90.00
_cell.angle_gamma   90.00
#
_symmetry.space_group_name_H-M   'P 1'
#
loop_
_entity.id
_entity.type
_entity.pdbx_description
1 polymer ?
#
loop_
_entity_poly.entity_id
_entity_poly.type
_entity_poly.pdbx_seq_one_letter_code
_entity_poly.pdbx_strand_id
1 'polypeptide(L)'
;MIMSDFEPALAGVVKAEFSTSTHVSCYFHYSQAIYRAIQRVGLSSSYNNDDSIKHICRQLMALPLLPEPVIEDTYDELIRNSSITMRKKLNDLLEYFDEQWFNKVPISQWCVHGLSIRTNNNAEAFHSRFNRRVQLHHPNMWSFIKFLKGEESRFHHMYTQFNAGLGARTKQAKTIAIQRRIDNLGQRYYGGLINAMEYLDGLSLTVAKRKK
;
A
#
# COMPACT_ATOMS: atom_id res chain seq x y z
N MET A 1 -8.68 5.64 12.62
CA MET A 1 -7.68 5.51 11.53
C MET A 1 -8.27 6.12 10.27
N ILE A 2 -7.53 7.02 9.63
CA ILE A 2 -7.86 7.60 8.33
C ILE A 2 -6.82 7.10 7.33
N MET A 3 -7.27 6.48 6.25
CA MET A 3 -6.39 5.99 5.19
C MET A 3 -6.60 6.79 3.91
N SER A 4 -5.52 7.27 3.32
CA SER A 4 -5.56 8.07 2.10
C SER A 4 -4.44 7.72 1.15
N ASP A 5 -4.45 8.39 0.01
CA ASP A 5 -3.32 8.39 -0.91
C ASP A 5 -2.15 9.18 -0.30
N PHE A 6 -0.97 8.97 -0.87
CA PHE A 6 0.25 9.62 -0.39
C PHE A 6 0.33 11.05 -0.90
N GLU A 7 -0.26 11.97 -0.15
CA GLU A 7 -0.31 13.40 -0.46
C GLU A 7 0.06 14.22 0.80
N PRO A 8 1.21 14.93 0.81
CA PRO A 8 1.68 15.65 2.00
C PRO A 8 0.69 16.70 2.52
N ALA A 9 0.02 17.42 1.61
CA ALA A 9 -0.99 18.42 1.97
C ALA A 9 -2.17 17.78 2.71
N LEU A 10 -2.63 16.62 2.23
CA LEU A 10 -3.72 15.88 2.85
C LEU A 10 -3.33 15.37 4.24
N ALA A 11 -2.10 14.86 4.41
CA ALA A 11 -1.59 14.42 5.72
C ALA A 11 -1.57 15.58 6.73
N GLY A 12 -1.13 16.76 6.31
CA GLY A 12 -1.14 17.97 7.15
C GLY A 12 -2.55 18.36 7.60
N VAL A 13 -3.51 18.39 6.68
CA VAL A 13 -4.92 18.70 6.97
C VAL A 13 -5.54 17.65 7.89
N VAL A 14 -5.32 16.36 7.63
CA VAL A 14 -5.86 15.28 8.47
C VAL A 14 -5.33 15.39 9.90
N LYS A 15 -4.05 15.70 10.07
CA LYS A 15 -3.45 15.88 11.41
C LYS A 15 -4.00 17.12 12.14
N ALA A 16 -4.26 18.20 11.40
CA ALA A 16 -4.80 19.43 11.96
C ALA A 16 -6.27 19.29 12.39
N GLU A 17 -7.12 18.71 11.53
CA GLU A 17 -8.56 18.61 11.74
C GLU A 17 -8.98 17.37 12.55
N PHE A 18 -8.20 16.29 12.48
CA PHE A 18 -8.49 15.01 13.12
C PHE A 18 -7.32 14.54 14.00
N SER A 19 -6.86 15.40 14.91
CA SER A 19 -5.69 15.17 15.76
C SER A 19 -5.70 13.88 16.59
N THR A 20 -6.89 13.34 16.90
CA THR A 20 -7.07 12.07 17.62
C THR A 20 -7.04 10.84 16.72
N SER A 21 -7.09 11.02 15.40
CA SER A 21 -7.08 9.94 14.42
C SER A 21 -5.67 9.65 13.92
N THR A 22 -5.27 8.38 13.94
CA THR A 22 -4.07 7.93 13.23
C THR A 22 -4.28 8.05 11.71
N HIS A 23 -3.44 8.82 11.04
CA HIS A 23 -3.36 8.87 9.59
C HIS A 23 -2.33 7.87 9.09
N VAL A 24 -2.73 7.03 8.14
CA VAL A 24 -1.84 6.04 7.51
C VAL A 24 -2.01 6.09 6.00
N SER A 25 -0.90 6.14 5.28
CA SER A 25 -0.89 6.15 3.83
C SER A 25 -1.17 4.75 3.28
N CYS A 26 -1.90 4.70 2.16
CA CYS A 26 -2.25 3.46 1.49
C CYS A 26 -0.99 2.69 1.03
N TYR A 27 -0.90 1.41 1.41
CA TYR A 27 0.20 0.50 1.02
C TYR A 27 0.34 0.36 -0.51
N PHE A 28 -0.79 0.41 -1.24
CA PHE A 28 -0.76 0.35 -2.69
C PHE A 28 -0.01 1.57 -3.25
N HIS A 29 -0.27 2.76 -2.72
CA HIS A 29 0.38 4.00 -3.15
C HIS A 29 1.85 4.08 -2.73
N TYR A 30 2.19 3.61 -1.51
CA TYR A 30 3.58 3.43 -1.08
C TYR A 30 4.38 2.61 -2.11
N SER A 31 3.93 1.40 -2.41
CA SER A 31 4.69 0.53 -3.32
C SER A 31 4.57 0.95 -4.80
N GLN A 32 3.55 1.74 -5.17
CA GLN A 32 3.48 2.41 -6.47
C GLN A 32 4.51 3.55 -6.58
N ALA A 33 4.73 4.33 -5.53
CA ALA A 33 5.72 5.40 -5.50
C ALA A 33 7.14 4.87 -5.66
N ILE A 34 7.47 3.75 -5.00
CA ILE A 34 8.75 3.04 -5.20
C ILE A 34 8.86 2.54 -6.64
N TYR A 35 7.81 1.94 -7.19
CA TYR A 35 7.84 1.48 -8.59
C TYR A 35 8.08 2.64 -9.58
N ARG A 36 7.46 3.80 -9.35
CA ARG A 36 7.72 5.02 -10.13
C ARG A 36 9.14 5.54 -9.94
N ALA A 37 9.72 5.40 -8.76
CA ALA A 37 11.13 5.73 -8.52
C ALA A 37 12.06 4.81 -9.33
N ILE A 38 11.84 3.49 -9.28
CA ILE A 38 12.56 2.50 -10.10
C ILE A 38 12.52 2.88 -11.58
N GLN A 39 11.36 3.34 -12.07
CA GLN A 39 11.22 3.81 -13.45
C GLN A 39 12.05 5.06 -13.72
N ARG A 40 11.97 6.07 -12.85
CA ARG A 40 12.68 7.35 -12.98
C ARG A 40 14.20 7.21 -12.95
N VAL A 41 14.74 6.32 -12.12
CA VAL A 41 16.19 6.08 -12.02
C VAL A 41 16.71 5.08 -13.07
N GLY A 42 15.91 4.75 -14.08
CA GLY A 42 16.34 3.88 -15.19
C GLY A 42 16.42 2.38 -14.87
N LEU A 43 16.02 1.94 -13.68
CA LEU A 43 16.09 0.53 -13.25
C LEU A 43 14.98 -0.37 -13.81
N SER A 44 14.12 0.14 -14.69
CA SER A 44 12.98 -0.61 -15.25
C SER A 44 13.40 -1.93 -15.92
N SER A 45 14.47 -1.93 -16.71
CA SER A 45 14.94 -3.16 -17.38
C SER A 45 15.47 -4.16 -16.36
N SER A 46 16.36 -3.70 -15.47
CA SER A 46 16.95 -4.52 -14.41
C SER A 46 15.89 -5.11 -13.48
N TYR A 47 14.90 -4.34 -13.04
CA TYR A 47 13.80 -4.83 -12.21
C TYR A 47 12.99 -5.97 -12.87
N ASN A 48 12.92 -6.00 -14.21
CA ASN A 48 12.19 -7.05 -14.91
C ASN A 48 13.04 -8.28 -15.24
N ASN A 49 14.36 -8.11 -15.38
CA ASN A 49 15.26 -9.11 -15.95
C ASN A 49 16.35 -9.62 -14.98
N ASP A 50 16.58 -8.94 -13.85
CA ASP A 50 17.54 -9.31 -12.81
C ASP A 50 16.77 -9.63 -11.51
N ASP A 51 16.69 -10.91 -11.16
CA ASP A 51 15.95 -11.37 -10.00
C ASP A 51 16.52 -10.83 -8.68
N SER A 52 17.82 -10.53 -8.60
CA SER A 52 18.43 -9.97 -7.39
C SER A 52 18.01 -8.51 -7.18
N ILE A 53 18.04 -7.71 -8.26
CA ILE A 53 17.57 -6.31 -8.21
C ILE A 53 16.07 -6.27 -7.91
N LYS A 54 15.30 -7.12 -8.57
CA LYS A 54 13.87 -7.24 -8.35
C LYS A 54 13.55 -7.66 -6.92
N HIS A 55 14.34 -8.56 -6.35
CA HIS A 55 14.18 -9.01 -4.98
C HIS A 55 14.36 -7.86 -3.97
N ILE A 56 15.46 -7.12 -4.05
CA ILE A 56 15.71 -5.95 -3.17
C ILE A 56 14.60 -4.91 -3.34
N CYS A 57 14.22 -4.58 -4.58
CA CYS A 57 13.11 -3.66 -4.83
C CYS A 57 11.80 -4.11 -4.16
N ARG A 58 11.53 -5.42 -4.12
CA ARG A 58 10.36 -5.99 -3.45
C ARG A 58 10.49 -6.00 -1.94
N GLN A 59 11.69 -6.16 -1.40
CA GLN A 59 11.95 -5.99 0.04
C GLN A 59 11.68 -4.54 0.46
N LEU A 60 12.17 -3.54 -0.28
CA LEU A 60 11.82 -2.13 -0.05
C LEU A 60 10.30 -1.88 -0.07
N MET A 61 9.59 -2.51 -1.02
CA MET A 61 8.13 -2.44 -1.08
C MET A 61 7.42 -3.15 0.08
N ALA A 62 8.08 -4.09 0.76
CA ALA A 62 7.51 -4.91 1.82
C ALA A 62 7.79 -4.37 3.23
N LEU A 63 8.73 -3.44 3.41
CA LEU A 63 9.05 -2.80 4.70
C LEU A 63 7.81 -2.36 5.52
N PRO A 64 6.76 -1.73 4.93
CA PRO A 64 5.55 -1.36 5.67
C PRO A 64 4.81 -2.50 6.37
N LEU A 65 5.08 -3.73 5.98
CA LEU A 65 4.45 -4.93 6.53
C LEU A 65 5.22 -5.49 7.73
N LEU A 66 6.42 -4.99 8.02
CA LEU A 66 7.16 -5.29 9.23
C LEU A 66 6.64 -4.46 10.43
N PRO A 67 6.84 -4.93 11.67
CA PRO A 67 6.55 -4.13 12.85
C PRO A 67 7.40 -2.84 12.84
N GLU A 68 6.78 -1.70 13.16
CA GLU A 68 7.43 -0.39 13.10
C GLU A 68 8.80 -0.33 13.80
N PRO A 69 8.99 -0.87 15.03
CA PRO A 69 10.25 -0.75 15.75
C PRO A 69 11.46 -1.42 15.07
N VAL A 70 11.25 -2.33 14.12
CA VAL A 70 12.34 -3.08 13.48
C VAL A 70 12.59 -2.66 12.04
N ILE A 71 11.81 -1.74 11.49
CA ILE A 71 11.89 -1.36 10.07
C ILE A 71 13.26 -0.78 9.72
N GLU A 72 13.76 0.17 10.51
CA GLU A 72 15.02 0.86 10.25
C GLU A 72 16.21 -0.10 10.38
N ASP A 73 16.29 -0.86 11.48
CA ASP A 73 17.34 -1.86 11.68
C ASP A 73 17.36 -2.92 10.57
N THR A 74 16.19 -3.38 10.13
CA THR A 74 16.08 -4.38 9.05
C THR A 74 16.45 -3.80 7.70
N TYR A 75 16.12 -2.52 7.45
CA TYR A 75 16.57 -1.82 6.24
C TYR A 75 18.09 -1.69 6.22
N ASP A 76 18.70 -1.24 7.32
CA ASP A 76 20.15 -1.13 7.39
C ASP A 76 20.85 -2.49 7.22
N GLU A 77 20.29 -3.56 7.79
CA GLU A 77 20.79 -4.92 7.59
C GLU A 77 20.69 -5.36 6.13
N LEU A 78 19.57 -5.08 5.46
CA LEU A 78 19.39 -5.33 4.02
C LEU A 78 20.48 -4.64 3.18
N ILE A 79 20.78 -3.37 3.49
CA ILE A 79 21.81 -2.61 2.77
C ILE A 79 23.21 -3.15 3.09
N ARG A 80 23.52 -3.47 4.36
CA ARG A 80 24.80 -4.08 4.76
C ARG A 80 25.05 -5.42 4.10
N ASN A 81 24.01 -6.26 4.00
CA ASN A 81 24.09 -7.59 3.37
C ASN A 81 24.16 -7.52 1.84
N SER A 82 23.85 -6.36 1.24
CA SER A 82 23.93 -6.15 -0.20
C SER A 82 25.38 -5.92 -0.67
N SER A 83 25.80 -6.62 -1.72
CA SER A 83 27.14 -6.48 -2.29
C SER A 83 27.42 -5.04 -2.74
N ILE A 84 28.70 -4.62 -2.73
CA ILE A 84 29.12 -3.28 -3.15
C ILE A 84 28.61 -2.96 -4.57
N THR A 85 28.71 -3.93 -5.49
CA THR A 85 28.22 -3.79 -6.86
C THR A 85 26.71 -3.58 -6.91
N MET A 86 25.95 -4.29 -6.06
CA MET A 86 24.50 -4.13 -5.99
C MET A 86 24.12 -2.75 -5.44
N ARG A 87 24.76 -2.31 -4.36
CA ARG A 87 24.54 -0.97 -3.78
C ARG A 87 24.84 0.13 -4.80
N LYS A 88 25.93 0.01 -5.57
CA LYS A 88 26.24 0.95 -6.66
C LYS A 88 25.16 1.00 -7.73
N LYS A 89 24.61 -0.16 -8.14
CA LYS A 89 23.52 -0.22 -9.12
C LYS A 89 22.21 0.39 -8.60
N LEU A 90 21.95 0.28 -7.29
CA LEU A 90 20.73 0.76 -6.66
C LEU A 90 20.86 2.17 -6.06
N ASN A 91 22.03 2.82 -6.16
CA ASN A 91 22.37 4.05 -5.45
C ASN A 91 21.26 5.10 -5.49
N ASP A 92 20.83 5.49 -6.70
CA ASP A 92 19.83 6.55 -6.89
C ASP A 92 18.44 6.16 -6.35
N LEU A 93 18.13 4.85 -6.34
CA LEU A 93 16.90 4.36 -5.74
C LEU A 93 16.97 4.41 -4.21
N LEU A 94 18.11 4.04 -3.63
CA LEU A 94 18.33 4.06 -2.18
C LEU A 94 18.37 5.49 -1.65
N GLU A 95 19.05 6.41 -2.35
CA GLU A 95 19.05 7.83 -2.01
C GLU A 95 17.62 8.41 -2.05
N TYR A 96 16.84 8.09 -3.09
CA TYR A 96 15.41 8.42 -3.11
C TYR A 96 14.67 7.82 -1.92
N PHE A 97 14.97 6.56 -1.57
CA PHE A 97 14.26 5.85 -0.51
C PHE A 97 14.51 6.51 0.86
N ASP A 98 15.77 6.77 1.19
CA ASP A 98 16.19 7.42 2.44
C ASP A 98 15.55 8.81 2.57
N GLU A 99 15.68 9.62 1.51
CA GLU A 99 15.13 10.97 1.49
C GLU A 99 13.62 11.04 1.66
N GLN A 100 12.87 10.09 1.08
CA GLN A 100 11.42 10.13 1.13
C GLN A 100 10.84 9.41 2.35
N TRP A 101 11.38 8.25 2.70
CA TRP A 101 10.73 7.33 3.65
C TRP A 101 11.35 7.33 5.05
N PHE A 102 12.57 7.86 5.21
CA PHE A 102 13.19 8.07 6.52
C PHE A 102 13.30 9.55 6.89
N ASN A 103 13.63 10.43 5.94
CA ASN A 103 13.84 11.86 6.24
C ASN A 103 12.54 12.69 6.20
N LYS A 104 11.67 12.48 5.21
CA LYS A 104 10.49 13.34 4.98
C LYS A 104 9.23 12.84 5.64
N VAL A 105 9.04 11.53 5.73
CA VAL A 105 7.77 10.94 6.19
C VAL A 105 8.02 9.98 7.34
N PRO A 106 7.34 10.18 8.50
CA PRO A 106 7.47 9.28 9.63
C PRO A 106 7.08 7.84 9.29
N ILE A 107 7.79 6.86 9.86
CA ILE A 107 7.53 5.42 9.64
C ILE A 107 6.08 5.08 10.00
N SER A 108 5.55 5.57 11.13
CA SER A 108 4.15 5.40 11.53
C SER A 108 3.12 5.82 10.47
N GLN A 109 3.45 6.74 9.56
CA GLN A 109 2.55 7.20 8.51
C GLN A 109 2.51 6.24 7.30
N TRP A 110 3.53 5.40 7.10
CA TRP A 110 3.57 4.45 5.98
C TRP A 110 3.63 2.98 6.42
N CYS A 111 3.82 2.70 7.70
CA CYS A 111 3.70 1.38 8.29
C CYS A 111 2.23 0.93 8.31
N VAL A 112 1.97 -0.28 7.80
CA VAL A 112 0.63 -0.89 7.75
C VAL A 112 0.56 -2.24 8.45
N HIS A 113 1.59 -2.56 9.25
CA HIS A 113 1.64 -3.77 10.04
C HIS A 113 0.48 -3.83 11.04
N GLY A 114 -0.10 -5.02 11.21
CA GLY A 114 -1.25 -5.22 12.10
C GLY A 114 -2.58 -4.61 11.62
N LEU A 115 -2.59 -3.77 10.57
CA LEU A 115 -3.83 -3.15 10.08
C LEU A 115 -4.69 -4.16 9.31
N SER A 116 -6.01 -4.11 9.55
CA SER A 116 -7.02 -4.92 8.86
C SER A 116 -7.36 -4.39 7.46
N ILE A 117 -7.13 -3.09 7.25
CA ILE A 117 -7.27 -2.39 5.97
C ILE A 117 -5.93 -1.71 5.68
N ARG A 118 -5.30 -2.08 4.56
CA ARG A 118 -3.98 -1.57 4.14
C ARG A 118 -4.05 -0.74 2.85
N THR A 119 -5.21 -0.74 2.19
CA THR A 119 -5.40 -0.01 0.94
C THR A 119 -6.71 0.78 0.93
N ASN A 120 -6.76 1.82 0.11
CA ASN A 120 -7.91 2.67 -0.16
C ASN A 120 -8.87 2.09 -1.23
N ASN A 121 -8.76 0.79 -1.56
CA ASN A 121 -9.49 0.15 -2.66
C ASN A 121 -11.02 0.37 -2.62
N ASN A 122 -11.60 0.53 -1.43
CA ASN A 122 -13.03 0.80 -1.29
C ASN A 122 -13.42 2.15 -1.89
N ALA A 123 -12.61 3.19 -1.68
CA ALA A 123 -12.81 4.51 -2.25
C ALA A 123 -12.60 4.47 -3.78
N GLU A 124 -11.52 3.82 -4.24
CA GLU A 124 -11.25 3.66 -5.68
C GLU A 124 -12.35 2.88 -6.40
N ALA A 125 -12.87 1.82 -5.78
CA ALA A 125 -13.98 1.04 -6.32
C ALA A 125 -15.28 1.86 -6.40
N PHE A 126 -15.53 2.71 -5.41
CA PHE A 126 -16.64 3.66 -5.46
C PHE A 126 -16.46 4.65 -6.60
N HIS A 127 -15.30 5.33 -6.70
CA HIS A 127 -15.00 6.28 -7.77
C HIS A 127 -15.13 5.65 -9.16
N SER A 128 -14.55 4.47 -9.36
CA SER A 128 -14.63 3.73 -10.62
C SER A 128 -16.08 3.42 -11.01
N ARG A 129 -16.89 2.94 -10.07
CA ARG A 129 -18.31 2.66 -10.34
C ARG A 129 -19.08 3.94 -10.62
N PHE A 130 -18.86 4.98 -9.82
CA PHE A 130 -19.55 6.25 -9.96
C PHE A 130 -19.25 6.87 -11.32
N ASN A 131 -17.98 6.95 -11.72
CA ASN A 131 -17.57 7.47 -13.03
C ASN A 131 -18.17 6.66 -14.18
N ARG A 132 -18.24 5.32 -14.04
CA ARG A 132 -18.91 4.46 -15.03
C ARG A 132 -20.44 4.68 -15.10
N ARG A 133 -21.08 5.17 -14.04
CA ARG A 133 -22.50 5.55 -14.05
C ARG A 133 -22.72 6.94 -14.62
N VAL A 134 -21.84 7.88 -14.28
CA VAL A 134 -21.92 9.26 -14.76
C VAL A 134 -21.70 9.31 -16.27
N GLN A 135 -20.68 8.62 -16.80
CA GLN A 135 -20.30 8.59 -18.24
C GLN A 135 -20.21 9.96 -18.93
N LEU A 136 -20.12 11.03 -18.15
CA LEU A 136 -19.94 12.40 -18.59
C LEU A 136 -18.60 12.89 -18.08
N HIS A 137 -17.79 13.45 -18.98
CA HIS A 137 -16.49 14.03 -18.61
C HIS A 137 -16.68 15.26 -17.70
N HIS A 138 -17.72 16.05 -17.96
CA HIS A 138 -18.06 17.26 -17.20
C HIS A 138 -19.58 17.33 -16.95
N PRO A 139 -20.14 16.58 -15.98
CA PRO A 139 -21.53 16.73 -15.61
C PRO A 139 -21.77 18.13 -15.03
N ASN A 140 -22.79 18.83 -15.52
CA ASN A 140 -23.25 20.06 -14.86
C ASN A 140 -23.83 19.74 -13.46
N MET A 141 -24.03 20.77 -12.64
CA MET A 141 -24.50 20.63 -11.25
C MET A 141 -25.79 19.80 -11.13
N TRP A 142 -26.77 20.02 -12.01
CA TRP A 142 -28.05 19.31 -11.99
C TRP A 142 -27.90 17.83 -12.33
N SER A 143 -27.12 17.53 -13.38
CA SER A 143 -26.77 16.16 -13.75
C SER A 143 -25.99 15.46 -12.62
N PHE A 144 -25.05 16.16 -12.00
CA PHE A 144 -24.27 15.64 -10.87
C PHE A 144 -25.16 15.28 -9.68
N ILE A 145 -26.06 16.19 -9.27
CA ILE A 145 -27.04 15.94 -8.20
C ILE A 145 -27.93 14.74 -8.55
N LYS A 146 -28.37 14.61 -9.81
CA LYS A 146 -29.17 13.46 -10.27
C LYS A 146 -28.39 12.15 -10.09
N PHE A 147 -27.11 12.11 -10.45
CA PHE A 147 -26.27 10.92 -10.24
C PHE A 147 -26.05 10.62 -8.76
N LEU A 148 -25.85 11.63 -7.92
CA LEU A 148 -25.73 11.45 -6.47
C LEU A 148 -27.00 10.86 -5.84
N LYS A 149 -28.19 11.34 -6.23
CA LYS A 149 -29.46 10.74 -5.80
C LYS A 149 -29.56 9.26 -6.21
N GLY A 150 -29.14 8.93 -7.44
CA GLY A 150 -29.09 7.53 -7.89
C GLY A 150 -28.03 6.67 -7.18
N GLU A 151 -26.98 7.26 -6.61
CA GLU A 151 -26.04 6.58 -5.72
C GLU A 151 -26.66 6.29 -4.36
N GLU A 152 -27.28 7.31 -3.76
CA GLU A 152 -27.99 7.22 -2.47
C GLU A 152 -29.05 6.12 -2.49
N SER A 153 -29.94 6.12 -3.48
CA SER A 153 -31.04 5.14 -3.54
C SER A 153 -30.50 3.70 -3.69
N ARG A 154 -29.35 3.53 -4.35
CA ARG A 154 -28.69 2.22 -4.46
C ARG A 154 -28.07 1.79 -3.14
N PHE A 155 -27.47 2.70 -2.38
CA PHE A 155 -26.96 2.39 -1.05
C PHE A 155 -28.10 2.01 -0.10
N HIS A 156 -29.21 2.74 -0.16
CA HIS A 156 -30.41 2.39 0.59
C HIS A 156 -30.88 0.96 0.26
N HIS A 157 -30.97 0.62 -1.03
CA HIS A 157 -31.35 -0.74 -1.44
C HIS A 157 -30.36 -1.82 -0.97
N MET A 158 -29.04 -1.56 -1.05
CA MET A 158 -28.02 -2.47 -0.51
C MET A 158 -28.16 -2.66 1.00
N TYR A 159 -28.44 -1.59 1.75
CA TYR A 159 -28.63 -1.65 3.19
C TYR A 159 -29.86 -2.48 3.55
N THR A 160 -30.98 -2.30 2.83
CA THR A 160 -32.18 -3.13 2.99
C THR A 160 -31.90 -4.61 2.70
N GLN A 161 -31.17 -4.92 1.62
CA GLN A 161 -30.77 -6.30 1.31
C GLN A 161 -29.90 -6.91 2.42
N PHE A 162 -28.95 -6.14 2.94
CA PHE A 162 -28.09 -6.59 4.04
C PHE A 162 -28.89 -6.89 5.31
N ASN A 163 -29.84 -6.01 5.68
CA ASN A 163 -30.74 -6.23 6.80
C ASN A 163 -31.69 -7.42 6.59
N ALA A 164 -32.01 -7.76 5.35
CA ALA A 164 -32.77 -8.95 4.98
C ALA A 164 -31.92 -10.25 5.00
N GLY A 165 -30.66 -10.19 5.45
CA GLY A 165 -29.78 -11.34 5.60
C GLY A 165 -28.86 -11.61 4.40
N LEU A 166 -28.84 -10.74 3.39
CA LEU A 166 -27.91 -10.87 2.28
C LEU A 166 -26.48 -10.55 2.76
N GLY A 167 -25.60 -11.56 2.77
CA GLY A 167 -24.23 -11.41 3.24
C GLY A 167 -23.40 -10.41 2.44
N ALA A 168 -22.36 -9.87 3.07
CA ALA A 168 -21.40 -9.02 2.38
C ALA A 168 -20.65 -9.79 1.27
N ARG A 169 -20.21 -9.09 0.22
CA ARG A 169 -19.37 -9.69 -0.81
C ARG A 169 -18.10 -10.28 -0.19
N THR A 170 -17.82 -11.54 -0.53
CA THR A 170 -16.60 -12.21 -0.09
C THR A 170 -15.37 -11.61 -0.75
N LYS A 171 -14.26 -11.54 -0.01
CA LYS A 171 -12.96 -11.16 -0.59
C LYS A 171 -12.55 -12.19 -1.63
N GLN A 172 -11.85 -11.75 -2.67
CA GLN A 172 -11.31 -12.66 -3.68
C GLN A 172 -10.36 -13.68 -3.04
N ALA A 173 -10.40 -14.93 -3.51
CA ALA A 173 -9.59 -16.03 -2.98
C ALA A 173 -8.09 -15.69 -2.93
N LYS A 174 -7.57 -14.98 -3.96
CA LYS A 174 -6.19 -14.51 -4.01
C LYS A 174 -5.84 -13.56 -2.85
N THR A 175 -6.72 -12.61 -2.54
CA THR A 175 -6.52 -11.67 -1.42
C THR A 175 -6.50 -12.41 -0.08
N ILE A 176 -7.38 -13.41 0.08
CA ILE A 176 -7.41 -14.26 1.27
C ILE A 176 -6.11 -15.05 1.41
N ALA A 177 -5.61 -15.64 0.32
CA ALA A 177 -4.36 -16.40 0.32
C ALA A 177 -3.15 -15.52 0.67
N ILE A 178 -3.07 -14.30 0.12
CA ILE A 178 -2.02 -13.33 0.48
C ILE A 178 -2.10 -12.97 1.95
N GLN A 179 -3.31 -12.69 2.47
CA GLN A 179 -3.47 -12.33 3.88
C GLN A 179 -3.01 -13.47 4.80
N ARG A 180 -3.44 -14.71 4.52
CA ARG A 180 -3.01 -15.90 5.27
C ARG A 180 -1.49 -16.07 5.28
N ARG A 181 -0.82 -15.78 4.16
CA ARG A 181 0.64 -15.85 4.09
C ARG A 181 1.32 -14.79 4.96
N ILE A 182 0.82 -13.55 4.92
CA ILE A 182 1.31 -12.47 5.79
C ILE A 182 1.11 -12.84 7.27
N ASP A 183 -0.07 -13.38 7.61
CA ASP A 183 -0.40 -13.78 8.99
C ASP A 183 0.51 -14.92 9.47
N ASN A 184 0.74 -15.94 8.65
CA ASN A 184 1.64 -17.05 8.98
C ASN A 184 3.09 -16.59 9.19
N LEU A 185 3.58 -15.70 8.33
CA LEU A 185 4.92 -15.12 8.48
C LEU A 185 5.02 -14.31 9.78
N GLY A 186 4.00 -13.51 10.10
CA GLY A 186 3.92 -12.77 11.35
C GLY A 186 3.95 -13.70 12.58
N GLN A 187 3.15 -14.78 12.56
CA GLN A 187 3.15 -15.79 13.63
C GLN A 187 4.53 -16.44 13.84
N ARG A 188 5.23 -16.77 12.74
CA ARG A 188 6.58 -17.34 12.82
C ARG A 188 7.59 -16.33 13.39
N TYR A 189 7.50 -15.07 12.99
CA TYR A 189 8.37 -14.01 13.50
C TYR A 189 8.14 -13.77 15.00
N TYR A 190 6.90 -13.54 15.42
CA TYR A 190 6.56 -13.32 16.82
C TYR A 190 6.78 -14.56 17.71
N GLY A 191 6.75 -15.76 17.11
CA GLY A 191 7.12 -17.01 17.78
C GLY A 191 8.63 -17.28 17.85
N GLY A 192 9.48 -16.38 17.33
CA GLY A 192 10.93 -16.53 17.33
C GLY A 192 11.47 -17.58 16.37
N LEU A 193 10.66 -18.06 15.42
CA LEU A 193 11.05 -19.09 14.44
C LEU A 193 11.80 -18.53 13.23
N ILE A 194 11.66 -17.23 12.97
CA ILE A 194 12.36 -16.50 11.91
C ILE A 194 12.78 -15.12 12.43
N ASN A 195 13.90 -14.60 11.94
CA ASN A 195 14.36 -13.25 12.23
C ASN A 195 13.69 -12.20 11.33
N ALA A 196 14.02 -10.92 11.53
CA ALA A 196 13.40 -9.82 10.80
C ALA A 196 13.73 -9.82 9.29
N MET A 197 14.96 -10.20 8.91
CA MET A 197 15.36 -10.34 7.51
C MET A 197 14.63 -11.49 6.80
N GLU A 198 14.48 -12.64 7.45
CA GLU A 198 13.70 -13.77 6.93
C GLU A 198 12.21 -13.42 6.83
N TYR A 199 11.69 -12.62 7.78
CA TYR A 199 10.34 -12.11 7.71
C TYR A 199 10.16 -11.17 6.50
N LEU A 200 11.09 -10.23 6.31
CA LEU A 200 11.09 -9.31 5.17
C LEU A 200 11.18 -10.05 3.84
N ASP A 201 12.07 -11.04 3.74
CA ASP A 201 12.20 -11.91 2.58
C ASP A 201 10.86 -12.59 2.23
N GLY A 202 10.23 -13.23 3.22
CA GLY A 202 8.93 -13.86 3.07
C GLY A 202 7.83 -12.88 2.64
N LEU A 203 7.81 -11.67 3.20
CA LEU A 203 6.86 -10.61 2.87
C LEU A 203 7.09 -10.08 1.44
N SER A 204 8.34 -9.97 0.99
CA SER A 204 8.69 -9.53 -0.36
C SER A 204 8.03 -10.40 -1.44
N LEU A 205 7.81 -11.68 -1.17
CA LEU A 205 7.15 -12.62 -2.06
C LEU A 205 5.63 -12.40 -2.16
N THR A 206 5.04 -11.67 -1.20
CA THR A 206 3.61 -11.31 -1.21
C THR A 206 3.31 -10.06 -2.03
N VAL A 207 4.33 -9.25 -2.33
CA VAL A 207 4.19 -8.01 -3.12
C VAL A 207 3.63 -8.32 -4.50
N ALA A 208 2.50 -7.71 -4.87
CA ALA A 208 1.90 -7.95 -6.17
C ALA A 208 2.83 -7.49 -7.31
N LYS A 209 2.87 -8.24 -8.42
CA LYS A 209 3.57 -7.79 -9.63
C LYS A 209 2.91 -6.50 -10.12
N ARG A 210 3.66 -5.40 -10.13
CA ARG A 210 3.22 -4.14 -10.74
C ARG A 210 3.27 -4.31 -12.26
N LYS A 211 2.15 -4.04 -12.93
CA LYS A 211 2.09 -4.00 -14.40
C LYS A 211 2.41 -2.57 -14.86
N LYS A 212 3.02 -2.48 -16.04
CA LYS A 212 3.24 -1.21 -16.76
C LYS A 212 1.92 -0.48 -16.97
#